data_AF-A0A0M3J5L7-F1
#
_entry.id   AF-A0A0M3J5L7-F1
#
_cell.length_a   1.000
_cell.length_b   1.000
_cell.length_c   1.000
_cell.angle_alpha   90.00
_cell.angle_beta   90.00
_cell.angle_gamma   90.00
#
_symmetry.space_group_name_H-M   'P 1'
#
loop_
_entity.id
_entity.type
_entity.pdbx_description
1 polymer ?
#
loop_
_entity_poly.entity_id
_entity_poly.type
_entity_poly.pdbx_seq_one_letter_code
_entity_poly.pdbx_strand_id
1 'polypeptide(L)'
;LKFKDGGDITKPIIGRYCNSRRPEGPIVSTSPRMVIQFHSNQTVNGKGFKISYTSTCEKHFNQINGTIQSPNYPDGSARAFKCTYVIDAHRTKAIRLRFKFIGLKLDVRSCFYDQSNQDTRRDYVEFSGGHDSHSQINKRYFCARYPFIAPDGEIVSLLNDLRETLRI
;
A
#
# COMPACT_ATOMS: atom_id res chain seq x y z
N LEU A 1 -3.91 -14.84 -24.97
CA LEU A 1 -3.56 -14.09 -23.74
C LEU A 1 -4.23 -14.74 -22.54
N LYS A 2 -3.46 -15.19 -21.55
CA LYS A 2 -3.95 -15.85 -20.33
C LYS A 2 -3.57 -15.01 -19.11
N PHE A 3 -4.49 -14.87 -18.17
CA PHE A 3 -4.29 -14.20 -16.88
C PHE A 3 -4.33 -15.26 -15.78
N LYS A 4 -3.31 -15.29 -14.94
CA LYS A 4 -3.12 -16.31 -13.89
C LYS A 4 -3.04 -15.67 -12.51
N ASP A 5 -3.79 -16.20 -11.56
CA ASP A 5 -3.95 -15.64 -10.22
C ASP A 5 -2.83 -16.11 -9.28
N GLY A 6 -1.71 -15.39 -9.30
CA GLY A 6 -0.53 -15.72 -8.50
C GLY A 6 0.78 -15.31 -9.17
N GLY A 7 1.90 -15.67 -8.52
CA GLY A 7 3.24 -15.22 -8.89
C GLY A 7 3.98 -16.07 -9.92
N ASP A 8 3.38 -17.14 -10.44
CA ASP A 8 4.05 -18.06 -11.36
C ASP A 8 3.07 -18.69 -12.38
N ILE A 9 3.62 -19.39 -13.38
CA ILE A 9 2.86 -19.98 -14.48
C ILE A 9 2.03 -21.21 -14.09
N THR A 10 2.21 -21.80 -12.91
CA THR A 10 1.44 -22.96 -12.44
C THR A 10 0.10 -22.55 -11.85
N LYS A 11 -0.08 -21.26 -11.57
CA LYS A 11 -1.27 -20.72 -10.89
C LYS A 11 -2.54 -20.78 -11.75
N PRO A 12 -3.73 -20.81 -11.11
CA PRO A 12 -5.03 -20.92 -11.78
C PRO A 12 -5.24 -19.82 -12.82
N ILE A 13 -5.89 -20.16 -13.92
CA ILE A 13 -6.23 -19.19 -14.97
C ILE A 13 -7.56 -18.53 -14.62
N ILE A 14 -7.54 -17.21 -14.47
CA ILE A 14 -8.73 -16.38 -14.19
C ILE A 14 -9.24 -15.62 -15.42
N GLY A 15 -8.54 -15.71 -16.55
CA GLY A 15 -9.00 -15.15 -17.81
C GLY A 15 -8.22 -15.68 -19.00
N ARG A 16 -8.92 -15.91 -20.12
CA ARG A 16 -8.30 -16.34 -21.39
C ARG A 16 -8.97 -15.62 -22.55
N TYR A 17 -8.16 -14.91 -23.33
CA TYR A 17 -8.62 -14.07 -24.43
C TYR A 17 -7.77 -14.30 -25.68
N CYS A 18 -8.44 -14.44 -26.82
CA CYS A 18 -7.83 -14.60 -28.14
C CYS A 18 -8.58 -13.74 -29.16
N ASN A 19 -7.90 -13.38 -30.25
CA ASN A 19 -8.44 -12.59 -31.34
C ASN A 19 -9.01 -11.24 -30.86
N SER A 20 -10.15 -10.82 -31.39
CA SER A 20 -10.85 -9.59 -31.04
C SER A 20 -11.69 -9.68 -29.75
N ARG A 21 -11.69 -10.83 -29.06
CA ARG A 21 -12.46 -10.99 -27.81
C ARG A 21 -11.81 -10.22 -26.67
N ARG A 22 -12.51 -9.24 -26.14
CA ARG A 22 -12.10 -8.45 -24.97
C ARG A 22 -12.83 -8.93 -23.71
N PRO A 23 -12.24 -8.74 -22.51
CA PRO A 23 -12.96 -8.89 -21.25
C PRO A 23 -14.21 -8.00 -21.22
N GLU A 24 -15.32 -8.51 -20.67
CA GLU A 24 -16.53 -7.70 -20.41
C GLU A 24 -16.34 -6.71 -19.27
N GLY A 25 -15.31 -6.90 -18.44
CA GLY A 25 -14.94 -6.03 -17.32
C GLY A 25 -13.48 -6.22 -16.88
N PRO A 26 -13.06 -5.58 -15.78
CA PRO A 26 -11.71 -5.71 -15.25
C PRO A 26 -11.45 -7.15 -14.77
N ILE A 27 -10.22 -7.63 -14.97
CA ILE A 27 -9.77 -8.92 -14.45
C ILE A 27 -9.12 -8.66 -13.09
N VAL A 28 -9.72 -9.20 -12.03
CA VAL A 28 -9.26 -9.00 -10.65
C VAL A 28 -8.54 -10.25 -10.16
N SER A 29 -7.31 -10.08 -9.65
CA SER A 29 -6.58 -11.15 -8.96
C SER A 29 -7.02 -11.22 -7.50
N THR A 30 -7.08 -12.42 -6.94
CA THR A 30 -7.17 -12.59 -5.48
C THR A 30 -5.79 -12.55 -4.81
N SER A 31 -4.72 -12.70 -5.60
CA SER A 31 -3.32 -12.62 -5.16
C SER A 31 -2.69 -11.24 -5.40
N PRO A 32 -1.69 -10.81 -4.58
CA PRO A 32 -0.92 -9.58 -4.82
C PRO A 32 0.00 -9.66 -6.05
N ARG A 33 0.06 -10.82 -6.71
CA ARG A 33 0.80 -11.07 -7.95
C ARG A 33 -0.12 -11.71 -8.98
N MET A 34 0.07 -11.34 -10.25
CA MET A 34 -0.62 -11.92 -11.40
C MET A 34 0.39 -12.20 -12.51
N VAL A 35 0.25 -13.33 -13.19
CA VAL A 35 1.04 -13.65 -14.38
C VAL A 35 0.18 -13.50 -15.64
N ILE A 36 0.69 -12.71 -16.59
CA ILE A 36 0.07 -12.52 -17.91
C ILE A 36 0.90 -13.28 -18.94
N GLN A 37 0.32 -14.29 -19.57
CA GLN A 37 0.99 -15.14 -20.55
C GLN A 37 0.41 -14.89 -21.95
N PHE A 38 1.23 -14.33 -22.83
CA PHE A 38 0.94 -14.23 -24.26
C PHE A 38 1.54 -15.43 -25.00
N HIS A 39 0.82 -15.92 -26.02
CA HIS A 39 1.26 -17.02 -26.88
C HIS A 39 0.84 -16.69 -28.31
N SER A 40 1.78 -16.76 -29.25
CA SER A 40 1.60 -16.53 -30.68
C SER A 40 2.38 -17.57 -31.48
N ASN A 41 2.00 -17.78 -32.74
CA ASN A 41 2.70 -18.60 -33.72
C ASN A 41 3.09 -17.77 -34.95
N GLN A 42 3.80 -18.36 -35.91
CA GLN A 42 4.33 -17.65 -37.08
C GLN A 42 3.32 -17.44 -38.22
N THR A 43 2.10 -17.97 -38.11
CA THR A 43 1.17 -18.04 -39.24
C THR A 43 0.22 -16.85 -39.36
N VAL A 44 -0.24 -16.28 -38.25
CA VAL A 44 -1.19 -15.15 -38.26
C VAL A 44 -0.79 -14.11 -37.22
N ASN A 45 -0.59 -12.87 -37.68
CA ASN A 45 -0.27 -11.73 -36.83
C ASN A 45 -1.50 -10.83 -36.63
N GLY A 46 -1.56 -10.16 -35.48
CA GLY A 46 -2.61 -9.19 -35.16
C GLY A 46 -2.03 -7.97 -34.45
N LYS A 47 -2.87 -6.98 -34.14
CA LYS A 47 -2.46 -5.71 -33.50
C LYS A 47 -1.91 -5.86 -32.07
N GLY A 48 -2.00 -7.05 -31.47
CA GLY A 48 -1.57 -7.30 -30.09
C GLY A 48 -2.58 -6.85 -29.05
N PHE A 49 -2.09 -6.50 -27.86
CA PHE A 49 -2.91 -6.08 -26.73
C PHE A 49 -2.26 -4.92 -25.98
N LYS A 50 -3.08 -4.08 -25.35
CA LYS A 50 -2.67 -3.05 -24.40
C LYS A 50 -3.43 -3.27 -23.10
N ILE A 51 -2.71 -3.38 -21.99
CA ILE A 51 -3.30 -3.58 -20.67
C ILE A 51 -2.95 -2.38 -19.81
N SER A 52 -3.96 -1.83 -19.15
CA SER A 52 -3.79 -0.96 -17.99
C SER A 52 -4.10 -1.78 -16.75
N TYR A 53 -3.32 -1.61 -15.69
CA TYR A 53 -3.56 -2.29 -14.43
C TYR A 53 -3.45 -1.31 -13.28
N THR A 54 -4.21 -1.58 -12.22
CA THR A 54 -4.13 -0.88 -10.95
C THR A 54 -4.04 -1.93 -9.86
N SER A 55 -3.05 -1.82 -8.98
CA SER A 55 -2.94 -2.63 -7.78
C SER A 55 -3.45 -1.82 -6.59
N THR A 56 -4.52 -2.28 -5.95
CA THR A 56 -4.89 -1.79 -4.62
C THR A 56 -4.12 -2.59 -3.58
N CYS A 57 -3.46 -1.90 -2.66
CA CYS A 57 -2.83 -2.51 -1.52
C CYS A 57 -3.65 -2.10 -0.30
N GLU A 58 -4.53 -2.99 0.14
CA GLU A 58 -5.30 -2.81 1.37
C GLU A 58 -5.16 -4.06 2.23
N LYS A 59 -4.88 -3.88 3.52
CA LYS A 59 -4.80 -4.98 4.50
C LYS A 59 -5.55 -4.60 5.76
N HIS A 60 -6.31 -5.56 6.29
CA HIS A 60 -7.07 -5.42 7.53
C HIS A 60 -6.40 -6.23 8.63
N PHE A 61 -6.19 -5.61 9.78
CA PHE A 61 -5.60 -6.19 10.98
C PHE A 61 -6.64 -6.17 12.09
N ASN A 62 -7.09 -7.36 12.48
CA ASN A 62 -8.04 -7.59 13.57
C ASN A 62 -7.41 -8.44 14.70
N GLN A 63 -6.09 -8.64 14.66
CA GLN A 63 -5.34 -9.41 15.64
C GLN A 63 -4.87 -8.52 16.79
N ILE A 64 -4.72 -9.09 17.97
CA ILE A 64 -4.26 -8.38 19.19
C ILE A 64 -2.87 -7.77 18.99
N ASN A 65 -1.99 -8.45 18.25
CA ASN A 65 -0.65 -8.01 17.90
C ASN A 65 -0.38 -8.29 16.42
N GLY A 66 0.45 -7.47 15.79
CA GLY A 66 0.85 -7.66 14.40
C GLY A 66 2.07 -6.81 14.05
N THR A 67 2.64 -7.07 12.88
CA THR A 67 3.72 -6.24 12.31
C THR A 67 3.29 -5.79 10.92
N ILE A 68 3.36 -4.48 10.69
CA ILE A 68 3.10 -3.86 9.39
C ILE A 68 4.44 -3.52 8.76
N GLN A 69 4.58 -3.91 7.49
CA GLN A 69 5.74 -3.59 6.67
C GLN A 69 5.26 -3.04 5.32
N SER A 70 5.96 -2.02 4.82
CA SER A 70 5.77 -1.56 3.46
C SER A 70 6.16 -2.67 2.47
N PRO A 71 5.50 -2.75 1.30
CA PRO A 71 5.92 -3.62 0.22
C PRO A 71 7.40 -3.45 -0.10
N ASN A 72 8.06 -4.59 -0.34
CA ASN A 72 9.48 -4.68 -0.66
C ASN A 72 10.42 -4.15 0.44
N TYR A 73 9.96 -3.93 1.67
CA TYR A 73 10.87 -3.77 2.81
C TYR A 73 11.81 -5.01 2.90
N PRO A 74 13.13 -4.83 3.10
CA PRO A 74 13.83 -3.57 3.41
C PRO A 74 14.31 -2.75 2.20
N ASP A 75 14.28 -3.31 1.00
CA ASP A 75 14.88 -2.72 -0.21
C ASP A 75 14.10 -1.51 -0.75
N GLY A 76 12.81 -1.41 -0.42
CA GLY A 76 11.91 -0.35 -0.88
C GLY A 76 11.54 -0.49 -2.35
N SER A 77 11.03 0.59 -2.94
CA SER A 77 10.64 0.65 -4.35
C SER A 77 11.09 1.95 -5.00
N ALA A 78 11.40 1.89 -6.29
CA ALA A 78 11.60 3.09 -7.12
C ALA A 78 10.26 3.72 -7.55
N ARG A 79 9.16 2.98 -7.47
CA ARG A 79 7.80 3.45 -7.77
C ARG A 79 7.03 3.66 -6.48
N ALA A 80 6.47 4.86 -6.32
CA ALA A 80 5.47 5.12 -5.31
C ALA A 80 4.27 4.18 -5.51
N PHE A 81 3.90 3.47 -4.46
CA PHE A 81 2.67 2.70 -4.38
C PHE A 81 1.97 3.17 -3.11
N LYS A 82 0.64 3.13 -3.10
CA LYS A 82 -0.15 3.53 -1.93
C LYS A 82 -0.76 2.29 -1.31
N CYS A 83 -0.33 1.95 -0.09
CA CYS A 83 -0.87 0.88 0.73
C CYS A 83 -1.68 1.44 1.89
N THR A 84 -2.88 0.93 2.08
CA THR A 84 -3.75 1.25 3.21
C THR A 84 -3.81 0.06 4.16
N TYR A 85 -3.48 0.29 5.42
CA TYR A 85 -3.53 -0.70 6.48
C TYR A 85 -4.60 -0.26 7.48
N VAL A 86 -5.67 -1.03 7.57
CA VAL A 86 -6.78 -0.81 8.50
C VAL A 86 -6.53 -1.66 9.73
N ILE A 87 -6.59 -1.05 10.91
CA ILE A 87 -6.34 -1.72 12.19
C ILE A 87 -7.60 -1.56 13.02
N ASP A 88 -8.27 -2.67 13.30
CA ASP A 88 -9.49 -2.72 14.08
C ASP A 88 -9.19 -3.29 15.47
N ALA A 89 -9.62 -2.57 16.50
CA ALA A 89 -9.55 -2.99 17.90
C ALA A 89 -10.92 -3.41 18.42
N HIS A 90 -10.92 -4.38 19.33
CA HIS A 90 -12.11 -4.72 20.10
C HIS A 90 -12.51 -3.56 21.02
N ARG A 91 -13.81 -3.45 21.29
CA ARG A 91 -14.34 -2.57 22.34
C ARG A 91 -13.58 -2.87 23.63
N THR A 92 -13.13 -1.82 24.33
CA THR A 92 -12.26 -1.86 25.53
C THR A 92 -10.76 -2.07 25.31
N LYS A 93 -10.26 -2.02 24.07
CA LYS A 93 -8.81 -2.07 23.78
C LYS A 93 -8.37 -0.79 23.08
N ALA A 94 -7.17 -0.32 23.42
CA ALA A 94 -6.50 0.75 22.70
C ALA A 94 -5.55 0.17 21.66
N ILE A 95 -5.40 0.86 20.53
CA ILE A 95 -4.43 0.52 19.48
C ILE A 95 -3.11 1.18 19.86
N ARG A 96 -2.05 0.38 20.00
CA ARG A 96 -0.68 0.88 20.20
C ARG A 96 0.17 0.58 18.96
N LEU A 97 0.67 1.62 18.32
CA LEU A 97 1.59 1.54 17.19
C LEU A 97 2.99 1.92 17.65
N ARG A 98 4.00 1.11 17.29
CA ARG A 98 5.41 1.39 17.55
C ARG A 98 6.21 1.32 16.25
N PHE A 99 6.92 2.40 15.92
CA PHE A 99 7.71 2.49 14.70
C PHE A 99 9.14 2.06 14.94
N LYS A 100 9.56 0.96 14.29
CA LYS A 100 10.95 0.49 14.34
C LYS A 100 11.84 1.19 13.30
N PHE A 101 11.32 1.37 12.09
CA PHE A 101 12.06 1.95 10.99
C PHE A 101 11.11 2.61 10.00
N ILE A 102 11.48 3.80 9.52
CA ILE A 102 10.81 4.52 8.44
C ILE A 102 11.90 5.02 7.49
N GLY A 103 11.94 4.48 6.28
CA GLY A 103 12.88 4.86 5.22
C GLY A 103 12.21 5.76 4.19
N LEU A 104 12.18 7.07 4.44
CA LEU A 104 11.72 8.08 3.47
C LEU A 104 12.95 8.72 2.80
N LYS A 105 12.91 8.86 1.47
CA LYS A 105 14.06 9.28 0.64
C LYS A 105 14.36 10.77 0.65
N LEU A 106 13.66 11.55 1.46
CA LEU A 106 13.78 13.00 1.46
C LEU A 106 15.05 13.46 2.15
N ASP A 107 15.73 14.43 1.52
CA ASP A 107 16.90 15.04 2.10
C ASP A 107 16.54 15.89 3.33
N VAL A 108 17.48 15.95 4.26
CA VAL A 108 17.30 16.62 5.55
C VAL A 108 17.02 18.11 5.38
N ARG A 109 17.57 18.77 4.35
CA ARG A 109 17.36 20.21 4.12
C ARG A 109 15.93 20.47 3.69
N SER A 110 15.38 19.66 2.78
CA SER A 110 13.97 19.71 2.37
C SER A 110 12.99 19.34 3.49
N CYS A 111 13.47 18.70 4.56
CA CYS A 111 12.67 18.39 5.74
C CYS A 111 12.52 19.56 6.71
N PHE A 112 13.54 20.43 6.81
CA PHE A 112 13.55 21.52 7.79
C PHE A 112 13.30 22.90 7.17
N TYR A 113 13.77 23.12 5.94
CA TYR A 113 13.83 24.45 5.34
C TYR A 113 12.86 24.66 4.17
N ASP A 114 12.40 23.57 3.52
CA ASP A 114 11.41 23.66 2.45
C ASP A 114 10.05 23.17 2.92
N GLN A 115 9.23 24.11 3.41
CA GLN A 115 7.85 23.85 3.79
C GLN A 115 6.87 23.97 2.62
N SER A 116 7.33 24.44 1.45
CA SER A 116 6.48 24.57 0.28
C SER A 116 6.21 23.21 -0.35
N ASN A 117 4.97 22.98 -0.80
CA ASN A 117 4.56 21.78 -1.54
C ASN A 117 4.61 20.44 -0.78
N GLN A 118 4.67 20.45 0.56
CA GLN A 118 4.67 19.21 1.36
C GLN A 118 3.43 18.33 1.09
N ASP A 119 2.25 18.95 0.91
CA ASP A 119 0.99 18.23 0.64
C ASP A 119 0.93 17.54 -0.73
N THR A 120 1.76 17.99 -1.67
CA THR A 120 1.83 17.43 -3.04
C THR A 120 2.76 16.22 -3.14
N ARG A 121 3.50 15.91 -2.08
CA ARG A 121 4.48 14.82 -2.09
C ARG A 121 3.80 13.47 -2.14
N ARG A 122 4.40 12.57 -2.92
CA ARG A 122 3.88 11.21 -3.18
C ARG A 122 4.39 10.16 -2.19
N ASP A 123 5.58 10.36 -1.65
CA ASP A 123 6.18 9.49 -0.64
C ASP A 123 5.89 10.09 0.74
N TYR A 124 4.97 9.49 1.47
CA TYR A 124 4.58 9.91 2.81
C TYR A 124 4.05 8.72 3.60
N VAL A 125 4.03 8.87 4.91
CA VAL A 125 3.27 8.03 5.83
C VAL A 125 2.15 8.87 6.40
N GLU A 126 0.91 8.41 6.36
CA GLU A 126 -0.26 9.11 6.91
C GLU A 126 -0.94 8.22 7.93
N PHE A 127 -1.17 8.77 9.11
CA PHE A 127 -2.01 8.15 10.13
C PHE A 127 -3.33 8.89 10.14
N SER A 128 -4.43 8.15 10.10
CA SER A 128 -5.77 8.70 10.13
C SER A 128 -6.73 7.78 10.85
N GLY A 129 -7.73 8.34 11.50
CA GLY A 129 -8.54 7.60 12.48
C GLY A 129 -8.35 8.17 13.87
N GLY A 130 -9.14 7.72 14.83
CA GLY A 130 -9.08 8.22 16.20
C GLY A 130 -9.57 9.66 16.43
N HIS A 131 -9.32 10.19 17.62
CA HIS A 131 -9.82 11.50 18.06
C HIS A 131 -8.95 12.68 17.57
N ASP A 132 -9.57 13.69 16.96
CA ASP A 132 -8.93 14.86 16.32
C ASP A 132 -8.07 15.74 17.25
N SER A 133 -8.16 15.55 18.56
CA SER A 133 -7.36 16.29 19.54
C SER A 133 -5.88 15.86 19.58
N HIS A 134 -5.53 14.73 18.96
CA HIS A 134 -4.13 14.33 18.83
C HIS A 134 -3.52 15.01 17.60
N SER A 135 -2.73 16.05 17.82
CA SER A 135 -2.03 16.82 16.76
C SER A 135 -1.04 16.00 15.91
N GLN A 136 -0.80 14.75 16.29
CA GLN A 136 0.07 13.77 15.61
C GLN A 136 -0.73 12.75 14.79
N ILE A 137 -2.05 12.75 14.91
CA ILE A 137 -2.98 11.90 14.16
C ILE A 137 -3.62 12.77 13.06
N ASN A 138 -4.11 12.16 11.98
CA ASN A 138 -4.67 12.85 10.80
C ASN A 138 -3.65 13.76 10.07
N LYS A 139 -2.36 13.36 10.03
CA LYS A 139 -1.28 14.11 9.38
C LYS A 139 -0.41 13.23 8.48
N ARG A 140 0.13 13.84 7.41
CA ARG A 140 1.17 13.25 6.55
C ARG A 140 2.57 13.55 7.07
N TYR A 141 3.39 12.51 7.09
CA TYR A 141 4.79 12.51 7.44
C TYR A 141 5.61 12.19 6.19
N PHE A 142 6.39 13.15 5.72
CA PHE A 142 7.21 13.03 4.51
C PHE A 142 8.71 12.96 4.85
N CYS A 143 9.09 13.00 6.14
CA CYS A 143 10.48 13.05 6.58
C CYS A 143 10.82 11.99 7.60
N ALA A 144 12.02 11.43 7.46
CA ALA A 144 12.65 10.60 8.46
C ALA A 144 13.13 11.45 9.67
N ARG A 145 12.33 11.66 10.72
CA ARG A 145 12.74 12.43 11.92
C ARG A 145 12.66 11.58 13.18
N TYR A 146 13.76 11.32 13.86
CA TYR A 146 13.74 10.56 15.12
C TYR A 146 13.68 11.47 16.37
N PRO A 147 12.88 11.15 17.41
CA PRO A 147 11.71 10.29 17.35
C PRO A 147 10.61 10.97 16.53
N PHE A 148 9.92 10.17 15.72
CA PHE A 148 8.95 10.65 14.71
C PHE A 148 7.65 11.16 15.31
N ILE A 149 7.30 10.56 16.45
CA ILE A 149 6.09 10.72 17.23
C ILE A 149 6.58 10.70 18.68
N ALA A 150 6.29 11.75 19.45
CA ALA A 150 6.70 11.83 20.84
C ALA A 150 5.77 10.96 21.72
N PRO A 151 6.27 10.26 22.75
CA PRO A 151 7.63 10.40 23.31
C PRO A 151 8.70 9.50 22.67
N ASP A 152 8.37 8.29 22.16
CA ASP A 152 9.37 7.27 21.77
C ASP A 152 9.09 6.58 20.42
N GLY A 153 8.43 7.28 19.49
CA GLY A 153 7.95 6.67 18.25
C GLY A 153 6.78 5.72 18.49
N GLU A 154 5.97 5.99 19.53
CA GLU A 154 4.75 5.24 19.84
C GLU A 154 3.51 6.14 19.78
N ILE A 155 2.44 5.63 19.17
CA ILE A 155 1.09 6.23 19.20
C ILE A 155 0.19 5.27 19.95
N VAL A 156 -0.62 5.79 20.86
CA VAL A 156 -1.68 5.03 21.54
C VAL A 156 -3.02 5.73 21.27
N SER A 157 -3.98 4.99 20.72
CA SER A 157 -5.34 5.50 20.50
C SER A 157 -6.15 5.55 21.81
N LEU A 158 -7.27 6.26 21.83
CA LEU A 158 -8.18 6.24 22.98
C LEU A 158 -8.93 4.90 23.05
N LEU A 159 -9.43 4.54 24.24
CA LEU A 159 -10.14 3.27 24.47
C LEU A 159 -11.41 3.07 23.63
N ASN A 160 -11.95 4.14 23.05
CA ASN A 160 -13.15 4.12 22.21
C ASN A 160 -12.83 4.23 20.71
N ASP A 161 -11.57 4.43 20.35
CA ASP A 161 -11.13 4.48 18.95
C ASP A 161 -10.93 3.06 18.45
N LEU A 162 -11.98 2.52 17.86
CA LEU A 162 -12.01 1.12 17.41
C LEU A 162 -11.27 0.89 16.10
N ARG A 163 -10.91 1.95 15.36
CA ARG A 163 -10.35 1.84 14.02
C ARG A 163 -9.33 2.94 13.73
N GLU A 164 -8.16 2.51 13.31
CA GLU A 164 -7.07 3.35 12.82
C GLU A 164 -6.69 2.94 11.40
N THR A 165 -6.21 3.90 10.61
CA THR A 165 -5.80 3.71 9.22
C THR A 165 -4.40 4.29 9.02
N LEU A 166 -3.48 3.42 8.62
CA LEU A 166 -2.12 3.78 8.23
C LEU A 166 -2.01 3.72 6.70
N ARG A 167 -1.56 4.80 6.08
CA ARG A 167 -1.23 4.83 4.65
C ARG A 167 0.27 5.04 4.46
N ILE A 168 0.87 4.24 3.58
CA ILE A 168 2.29 4.26 3.19
C ILE A 168 2.37 4.32 1.67
#